data_AF-A0A9D6EJQ2-F1
#
_entry.id   AF-A0A9D6EJQ2-F1
#
_cell.length_a   1.000
_cell.length_b   1.000
_cell.length_c   1.000
_cell.angle_alpha   90.00
_cell.angle_beta   90.00
_cell.angle_gamma   90.00
#
_symmetry.space_group_name_H-M   'P 1'
#
loop_
_entity.id
_entity.type
_entity.pdbx_description
1 polymer ?
#
loop_
_entity_poly.entity_id
_entity_poly.type
_entity_poly.pdbx_seq_one_letter_code
_entity_poly.pdbx_strand_id
1 'polypeptide(L)'
;GAGDIASLPLTKLVREGVIVDVSDAVGDWDVITPGQITDKVQVKRGDILVIHTGYHRYYQGMPEQDLTRYFCLHPGGTRELAEWMLEMEIAWWGVDAGSGDHPMNTTIRYMRPDLTRRFEEKVGMPVGQFFGEYEYRHKKSGRLVKEDLFPLHYLAFPEGCIHAENVGGEIDLVLNRRCIIGAFPWKFEGGEACPCRIIAFFDVGEPSVEELRGPGVGCGKPGDRRR
;
A
#
# COMPACT_ATOMS: atom_id res chain seq x y z
N GLY A 1 5.39 1.55 -14.45
CA GLY A 1 5.72 1.36 -13.03
C GLY A 1 6.80 2.32 -12.62
N ALA A 2 6.99 2.46 -11.31
CA ALA A 2 7.88 3.42 -10.66
C ALA A 2 9.40 3.19 -10.87
N GLY A 3 9.78 2.19 -11.65
CA GLY A 3 11.16 1.70 -11.76
C GLY A 3 11.37 0.42 -10.95
N ASP A 4 12.60 -0.04 -10.86
CA ASP A 4 12.99 -1.12 -9.93
C ASP A 4 13.26 -0.56 -8.52
N ILE A 5 13.42 -1.44 -7.53
CA ILE A 5 13.71 -1.02 -6.14
C ILE A 5 14.98 -0.16 -6.04
N ALA A 6 15.99 -0.44 -6.85
CA ALA A 6 17.24 0.32 -6.84
C ALA A 6 17.11 1.78 -7.34
N SER A 7 16.11 2.04 -8.19
CA SER A 7 15.87 3.34 -8.83
C SER A 7 15.04 4.32 -8.00
N LEU A 8 14.40 3.86 -6.91
CA LEU A 8 13.58 4.70 -6.05
C LEU A 8 14.46 5.69 -5.26
N PRO A 9 14.20 7.02 -5.35
CA PRO A 9 14.98 8.01 -4.60
C PRO A 9 14.64 7.97 -3.10
N LEU A 10 15.58 8.34 -2.24
CA LEU A 10 15.33 8.39 -0.79
C LEU A 10 14.23 9.40 -0.43
N THR A 11 14.08 10.49 -1.18
CA THR A 11 12.98 11.46 -0.98
C THR A 11 11.59 10.89 -1.30
N LYS A 12 11.51 9.73 -1.97
CA LYS A 12 10.27 8.96 -2.09
C LYS A 12 10.10 8.00 -0.91
N LEU A 13 11.18 7.33 -0.51
CA LEU A 13 11.16 6.29 0.51
C LEU A 13 11.09 6.83 1.94
N VAL A 14 11.52 8.07 2.16
CA VAL A 14 11.56 8.76 3.46
C VAL A 14 10.82 10.08 3.34
N ARG A 15 9.69 10.24 4.03
CA ARG A 15 8.85 11.45 4.01
C ARG A 15 8.07 11.60 5.31
N GLU A 16 7.47 12.76 5.52
CA GLU A 16 6.41 12.92 6.51
C GLU A 16 5.24 11.99 6.15
N GLY A 17 4.56 11.49 7.18
CA GLY A 17 3.45 10.57 7.00
C GLY A 17 2.66 10.35 8.28
N VAL A 18 1.72 9.41 8.20
CA VAL A 18 0.87 8.97 9.30
C VAL A 18 0.90 7.46 9.45
N ILE A 19 0.81 7.00 10.70
CA ILE A 19 0.38 5.64 11.03
C ILE A 19 -1.04 5.77 11.56
N VAL A 20 -2.02 5.16 10.89
CA VAL A 20 -3.44 5.21 11.26
C VAL A 20 -3.90 3.85 11.77
N ASP A 21 -4.64 3.85 12.88
CA ASP A 21 -5.30 2.65 13.39
C ASP A 21 -6.77 2.64 12.98
N VAL A 22 -7.13 1.63 12.19
CA VAL A 22 -8.49 1.34 11.77
C VAL A 22 -9.01 0.02 12.36
N SER A 23 -8.26 -0.61 13.27
CA SER A 23 -8.58 -1.94 13.82
C SER A 23 -9.91 -2.02 14.58
N ASP A 24 -10.46 -0.89 15.02
CA ASP A 24 -11.78 -0.80 15.63
C ASP A 24 -12.93 -0.68 14.61
N ALA A 25 -12.60 -0.45 13.34
CA ALA A 25 -13.56 -0.25 12.25
C ALA A 25 -13.57 -1.39 11.22
N VAL A 26 -12.63 -2.33 11.29
CA VAL A 26 -12.49 -3.41 10.31
C VAL A 26 -12.27 -4.78 10.96
N GLY A 27 -12.80 -5.81 10.31
CA GLY A 27 -12.57 -7.21 10.60
C GLY A 27 -12.55 -8.06 9.33
N ASP A 28 -12.94 -9.34 9.47
CA ASP A 28 -12.74 -10.31 8.40
C ASP A 28 -13.51 -9.92 7.14
N TRP A 29 -12.79 -9.71 6.03
CA TRP A 29 -13.33 -9.26 4.74
C TRP A 29 -14.04 -7.90 4.75
N ASP A 30 -13.73 -7.03 5.70
CA ASP A 30 -14.23 -5.67 5.63
C ASP A 30 -13.39 -4.81 4.67
N VAL A 31 -14.03 -3.82 4.06
CA VAL A 31 -13.37 -2.88 3.14
C VAL A 31 -12.76 -1.74 3.94
N ILE A 32 -11.49 -1.45 3.68
CA ILE A 32 -10.81 -0.26 4.20
C ILE A 32 -11.18 0.93 3.32
N THR A 33 -11.84 1.93 3.88
CA THR A 33 -12.29 3.13 3.15
C THR A 33 -11.44 4.36 3.51
N PRO A 34 -11.35 5.36 2.60
CA PRO A 34 -10.72 6.63 2.91
C PRO A 34 -11.32 7.31 4.15
N GLY A 35 -12.65 7.23 4.33
CA GLY A 35 -13.35 7.83 5.48
C GLY A 35 -12.84 7.30 6.82
N GLN A 36 -12.70 5.98 6.94
CA GLN A 36 -12.16 5.34 8.16
C GLN A 36 -10.76 5.85 8.51
N ILE A 37 -9.95 6.21 7.50
CA ILE A 37 -8.61 6.77 7.69
C ILE A 37 -8.69 8.24 8.12
N THR A 38 -9.44 9.06 7.37
CA THR A 38 -9.50 10.51 7.59
C THR A 38 -10.24 10.90 8.87
N ASP A 39 -11.10 10.04 9.39
CA ASP A 39 -11.78 10.23 10.67
C ASP A 39 -10.83 10.11 11.87
N LYS A 40 -9.69 9.42 11.70
CA LYS A 40 -8.71 9.15 12.77
C LYS A 40 -7.55 10.13 12.75
N VAL A 41 -7.06 10.47 11.56
CA VAL A 41 -5.86 11.30 11.40
C VAL A 41 -5.97 12.21 10.17
N GLN A 42 -5.33 13.38 10.24
CA GLN A 42 -5.16 14.22 9.05
C GLN A 42 -4.07 13.63 8.14
N VAL A 43 -4.44 13.32 6.90
CA VAL A 43 -3.52 12.92 5.83
C VAL A 43 -3.26 14.13 4.92
N LYS A 44 -2.00 14.41 4.63
CA LYS A 44 -1.59 15.47 3.70
C LYS A 44 -1.22 14.87 2.34
N ARG A 45 -1.34 15.68 1.29
CA ARG A 45 -0.90 15.28 -0.05
C ARG A 45 0.59 14.96 -0.04
N GLY A 46 0.99 13.83 -0.62
CA GLY A 46 2.39 13.40 -0.66
C GLY A 46 2.88 12.65 0.57
N ASP A 47 2.03 12.42 1.57
CA ASP A 47 2.40 11.68 2.78
C ASP A 47 2.77 10.23 2.47
N ILE A 48 3.53 9.63 3.39
CA ILE A 48 3.53 8.18 3.59
C ILE A 48 2.35 7.80 4.49
N LEU A 49 1.66 6.71 4.18
CA LEU A 49 0.49 6.24 4.94
C LEU A 49 0.70 4.79 5.37
N VAL A 50 0.75 4.51 6.67
CA VAL A 50 0.76 3.13 7.20
C VAL A 50 -0.57 2.85 7.88
N ILE A 51 -1.26 1.80 7.46
CA ILE A 51 -2.57 1.40 7.94
C ILE A 51 -2.41 0.20 8.87
N HIS A 52 -2.77 0.39 10.12
CA HIS A 52 -2.87 -0.66 11.13
C HIS A 52 -4.31 -1.17 11.21
N THR A 53 -4.48 -2.45 10.94
CA THR A 53 -5.73 -3.22 11.02
C THR A 53 -5.75 -4.16 12.22
N GLY A 54 -4.58 -4.37 12.84
CA GLY A 54 -4.35 -5.34 13.90
C GLY A 54 -4.12 -6.76 13.41
N TYR A 55 -4.14 -7.02 12.09
CA TYR A 55 -4.05 -8.39 11.58
C TYR A 55 -2.67 -9.01 11.76
N HIS A 56 -1.63 -8.23 11.99
CA HIS A 56 -0.28 -8.76 12.24
C HIS A 56 -0.25 -9.75 13.43
N ARG A 57 -1.19 -9.68 14.38
CA ARG A 57 -1.34 -10.66 15.47
C ARG A 57 -1.66 -12.09 15.02
N TYR A 58 -2.20 -12.27 13.82
CA TYR A 58 -2.48 -13.58 13.22
C TYR A 58 -1.32 -14.12 12.39
N TYR A 59 -0.23 -13.36 12.23
CA TYR A 59 0.92 -13.78 11.45
C TYR A 59 1.73 -14.90 12.14
N GLN A 60 2.62 -15.53 11.37
CA GLN A 60 3.47 -16.62 11.84
C GLN A 60 4.29 -16.20 13.08
N GLY A 61 4.23 -17.01 14.13
CA GLY A 61 4.99 -16.82 15.37
C GLY A 61 4.29 -15.96 16.43
N MET A 62 3.13 -15.37 16.12
CA MET A 62 2.35 -14.61 17.09
C MET A 62 1.46 -15.52 17.96
N PRO A 63 1.09 -15.10 19.19
CA PRO A 63 0.25 -15.91 20.07
C PRO A 63 -1.13 -16.29 19.48
N GLU A 64 -1.70 -15.41 18.65
CA GLU A 64 -3.00 -15.61 17.99
C GLU A 64 -2.84 -16.17 16.56
N GLN A 65 -1.69 -16.73 16.20
CA GLN A 65 -1.39 -17.15 14.82
C GLN A 65 -2.56 -17.90 14.15
N ASP A 66 -3.03 -17.35 13.03
CA ASP A 66 -3.95 -17.97 12.09
C ASP A 66 -3.61 -17.47 10.69
N LEU A 67 -2.81 -18.27 9.98
CA LEU A 67 -2.33 -17.90 8.64
C LEU A 67 -3.46 -17.84 7.61
N THR A 68 -4.53 -18.62 7.78
CA THR A 68 -5.67 -18.52 6.86
C THR A 68 -6.35 -17.18 7.06
N ARG A 69 -6.54 -16.76 8.32
CA ARG A 69 -7.12 -15.46 8.63
C ARG A 69 -6.23 -14.32 8.13
N TYR A 70 -4.94 -14.40 8.41
CA TYR A 70 -3.95 -13.40 8.01
C TYR A 70 -3.88 -13.18 6.49
N PHE A 71 -3.85 -14.26 5.71
CA PHE A 71 -3.67 -14.17 4.25
C PHE A 71 -4.96 -14.15 3.46
N CYS A 72 -6.08 -14.67 3.97
CA CYS A 72 -7.30 -14.85 3.18
C CYS A 72 -8.53 -14.15 3.73
N LEU A 73 -8.51 -13.71 5.00
CA LEU A 73 -9.66 -13.05 5.64
C LEU A 73 -9.36 -11.61 6.05
N HIS A 74 -8.13 -11.11 5.90
CA HIS A 74 -7.81 -9.74 6.27
C HIS A 74 -8.70 -8.71 5.55
N PRO A 75 -8.97 -7.55 6.20
CA PRO A 75 -9.57 -6.41 5.52
C PRO A 75 -8.60 -5.88 4.47
N GLY A 76 -9.12 -5.17 3.49
CA GLY A 76 -8.25 -4.59 2.47
C GLY A 76 -8.92 -3.50 1.65
N GLY A 77 -8.10 -2.83 0.85
CA GLY A 77 -8.53 -1.77 -0.04
C GLY A 77 -9.30 -2.30 -1.25
N THR A 78 -10.12 -1.41 -1.81
CA THR A 78 -10.77 -1.58 -3.10
C THR A 78 -10.32 -0.48 -4.06
N ARG A 79 -10.95 -0.41 -5.24
CA ARG A 79 -10.77 0.67 -6.20
C ARG A 79 -10.90 2.06 -5.57
N GLU A 80 -11.86 2.26 -4.67
CA GLU A 80 -12.09 3.55 -4.01
C GLU A 80 -10.84 4.01 -3.25
N LEU A 81 -10.23 3.11 -2.48
CA LEU A 81 -9.01 3.43 -1.73
C LEU A 81 -7.83 3.72 -2.68
N ALA A 82 -7.71 2.95 -3.77
CA ALA A 82 -6.68 3.17 -4.77
C ALA A 82 -6.80 4.57 -5.41
N GLU A 83 -8.00 4.94 -5.86
CA GLU A 83 -8.26 6.24 -6.49
C GLU A 83 -8.00 7.40 -5.52
N TRP A 84 -8.42 7.26 -4.26
CA TRP A 84 -8.16 8.27 -3.23
C TRP A 84 -6.66 8.43 -2.93
N MET A 85 -5.90 7.32 -2.82
CA MET A 85 -4.45 7.39 -2.61
C MET A 85 -3.73 8.08 -3.77
N LEU A 86 -4.23 7.92 -5.00
CA LEU A 86 -3.71 8.62 -6.18
C LEU A 86 -4.01 10.11 -6.14
N GLU A 87 -5.24 10.50 -5.78
CA GLU A 87 -5.61 11.91 -5.61
C GLU A 87 -4.79 12.62 -4.52
N MET A 88 -4.51 11.89 -3.43
CA MET A 88 -3.67 12.35 -2.34
C MET A 88 -2.17 12.28 -2.65
N GLU A 89 -1.79 11.82 -3.85
CA GLU A 89 -0.39 11.65 -4.27
C GLU A 89 0.45 10.90 -3.21
N ILE A 90 -0.14 9.90 -2.55
CA ILE A 90 0.53 9.14 -1.48
C ILE A 90 1.86 8.60 -2.01
N ALA A 91 2.95 8.89 -1.28
CA ALA A 91 4.29 8.61 -1.76
C ALA A 91 4.55 7.10 -1.86
N TRP A 92 4.14 6.39 -0.80
CA TRP A 92 3.95 4.95 -0.70
C TRP A 92 3.12 4.69 0.56
N TRP A 93 2.58 3.48 0.68
CA TRP A 93 1.78 3.12 1.84
C TRP A 93 2.08 1.72 2.38
N GLY A 94 1.67 1.42 3.61
CA GLY A 94 1.90 0.14 4.25
C GLY A 94 0.65 -0.42 4.91
N VAL A 95 0.58 -1.73 5.07
CA VAL A 95 -0.48 -2.40 5.84
C VAL A 95 0.09 -3.56 6.66
N ASP A 96 -0.45 -3.76 7.86
CA ASP A 96 -0.09 -4.85 8.77
C ASP A 96 -0.81 -6.18 8.45
N ALA A 97 -1.07 -6.42 7.16
CA ALA A 97 -1.79 -7.57 6.64
C ALA A 97 -1.04 -8.22 5.47
N GLY A 98 -1.52 -9.40 5.06
CA GLY A 98 -0.95 -10.19 3.97
C GLY A 98 -1.01 -9.51 2.61
N SER A 99 -1.97 -8.61 2.40
CA SER A 99 -1.98 -7.72 1.24
C SER A 99 -2.69 -6.39 1.50
N GLY A 100 -2.37 -5.40 0.68
CA GLY A 100 -3.10 -4.14 0.61
C GLY A 100 -4.45 -4.23 -0.12
N ASP A 101 -4.58 -5.13 -1.09
CA ASP A 101 -5.86 -5.40 -1.75
C ASP A 101 -6.74 -6.27 -0.86
N HIS A 102 -8.05 -6.04 -0.89
CA HIS A 102 -9.00 -6.94 -0.26
C HIS A 102 -8.84 -8.37 -0.84
N PRO A 103 -8.73 -9.44 -0.04
CA PRO A 103 -8.38 -10.78 -0.53
C PRO A 103 -9.39 -11.32 -1.57
N MET A 104 -10.68 -11.00 -1.43
CA MET A 104 -11.70 -11.36 -2.43
C MET A 104 -11.66 -10.52 -3.71
N ASN A 105 -10.80 -9.52 -3.75
CA ASN A 105 -10.44 -8.72 -4.92
C ASN A 105 -9.07 -9.13 -5.49
N THR A 106 -8.57 -10.31 -5.12
CA THR A 106 -7.32 -10.91 -5.62
C THR A 106 -7.57 -12.31 -6.20
N THR A 107 -6.52 -12.96 -6.70
CA THR A 107 -6.58 -14.37 -7.12
C THR A 107 -6.95 -15.34 -5.99
N ILE A 108 -6.91 -14.93 -4.72
CA ILE A 108 -7.35 -15.76 -3.58
C ILE A 108 -8.79 -16.24 -3.79
N ARG A 109 -9.66 -15.43 -4.39
CA ARG A 109 -11.05 -15.83 -4.65
C ARG A 109 -11.17 -17.04 -5.58
N TYR A 110 -10.16 -17.31 -6.41
CA TYR A 110 -10.10 -18.49 -7.28
C TYR A 110 -9.35 -19.64 -6.63
N MET A 111 -8.31 -19.35 -5.85
CA MET A 111 -7.51 -20.37 -5.15
C MET A 111 -8.25 -20.97 -3.95
N ARG A 112 -9.13 -20.19 -3.32
CA ARG A 112 -9.95 -20.56 -2.16
C ARG A 112 -11.44 -20.33 -2.44
N PRO A 113 -12.03 -21.09 -3.39
CA PRO A 113 -13.44 -20.92 -3.76
C PRO A 113 -14.39 -21.24 -2.60
N ASP A 114 -13.94 -21.97 -1.59
CA ASP A 114 -14.65 -22.17 -0.33
C ASP A 114 -14.80 -20.88 0.49
N LEU A 115 -13.76 -20.04 0.52
CA LEU A 115 -13.79 -18.74 1.19
C LEU A 115 -14.60 -17.72 0.39
N THR A 116 -14.51 -17.77 -0.93
CA THR A 116 -15.35 -16.94 -1.81
C THR A 116 -16.83 -17.17 -1.56
N ARG A 117 -17.28 -18.43 -1.48
CA ARG A 117 -18.68 -18.74 -1.15
C ARG A 117 -19.10 -18.16 0.20
N ARG A 118 -18.25 -18.29 1.23
CA ARG A 118 -18.52 -17.72 2.57
C ARG A 118 -18.58 -16.20 2.56
N PHE A 119 -17.74 -15.55 1.75
CA PHE A 119 -17.79 -14.11 1.55
C PHE A 119 -19.11 -13.71 0.88
N GLU A 120 -19.48 -14.37 -0.23
CA GLU A 120 -20.73 -14.13 -0.96
C GLU A 120 -21.97 -14.35 -0.07
N GLU A 121 -21.94 -15.36 0.80
CA GLU A 121 -22.96 -15.58 1.85
C GLU A 121 -23.01 -14.42 2.85
N LYS A 122 -21.85 -13.92 3.31
CA LYS A 122 -21.75 -12.77 4.23
C LYS A 122 -22.32 -11.49 3.61
N VAL A 123 -21.99 -11.20 2.34
CA VAL A 123 -22.36 -9.93 1.68
C VAL A 123 -23.68 -10.01 0.91
N GLY A 124 -24.22 -11.21 0.70
CA GLY A 124 -25.51 -11.43 0.03
C GLY A 124 -25.49 -11.21 -1.49
N MET A 125 -24.30 -11.20 -2.13
CA MET A 125 -24.17 -11.03 -3.57
C MET A 125 -22.89 -11.69 -4.11
N PRO A 126 -22.82 -12.01 -5.42
CA PRO A 126 -21.62 -12.55 -6.04
C PRO A 126 -20.42 -11.61 -5.91
N VAL A 127 -19.22 -12.17 -5.73
CA VAL A 127 -17.98 -11.43 -5.50
C VAL A 127 -17.66 -10.45 -6.63
N GLY A 128 -17.93 -10.85 -7.88
CA GLY A 128 -17.73 -9.99 -9.05
C GLY A 128 -18.70 -8.80 -9.10
N GLN A 129 -19.91 -8.96 -8.55
CA GLN A 129 -20.86 -7.85 -8.42
C GLN A 129 -20.45 -6.91 -7.29
N PHE A 130 -19.93 -7.45 -6.19
CA PHE A 130 -19.51 -6.65 -5.03
C PHE A 130 -18.35 -5.70 -5.37
N PHE A 131 -17.30 -6.19 -6.03
CA PHE A 131 -16.13 -5.37 -6.37
C PHE A 131 -16.26 -4.64 -7.71
N GLY A 132 -17.00 -5.21 -8.66
CA GLY A 132 -17.14 -4.67 -10.01
C GLY A 132 -15.86 -4.73 -10.84
N GLU A 133 -15.95 -4.21 -12.05
CA GLU A 133 -14.83 -4.08 -12.98
C GLU A 133 -14.30 -2.63 -12.98
N TYR A 134 -13.07 -2.46 -13.43
CA TYR A 134 -12.46 -1.16 -13.67
C TYR A 134 -11.61 -1.17 -14.93
N GLU A 135 -11.39 0.03 -15.46
CA GLU A 135 -10.63 0.23 -16.70
C GLU A 135 -9.58 1.31 -16.53
N TYR A 136 -8.42 1.11 -17.15
CA TYR A 136 -7.38 2.12 -17.23
C TYR A 136 -6.55 1.95 -18.50
N ARG A 137 -5.83 3.00 -18.89
CA ARG A 137 -4.93 2.97 -20.05
C ARG A 137 -3.51 2.70 -19.59
N HIS A 138 -2.95 1.57 -20.01
CA HIS A 138 -1.57 1.23 -19.66
C HIS A 138 -0.58 2.22 -20.31
N LYS A 139 0.16 2.97 -19.48
CA LYS A 139 1.01 4.10 -19.93
C LYS A 139 2.05 3.75 -21.00
N LYS A 140 2.69 2.57 -20.91
CA LYS A 140 3.77 2.20 -21.85
C LYS A 140 3.26 1.65 -23.17
N SER A 141 2.18 0.86 -23.14
CA SER A 141 1.67 0.18 -24.35
C SER A 141 0.46 0.86 -24.97
N GLY A 142 -0.18 1.80 -24.27
CA GLY A 142 -1.41 2.47 -24.70
C GLY A 142 -2.66 1.59 -24.70
N ARG A 143 -2.54 0.29 -24.34
CA ARG A 143 -3.63 -0.68 -24.28
C ARG A 143 -4.69 -0.25 -23.26
N LEU A 144 -5.96 -0.34 -23.63
CA LEU A 144 -7.06 -0.31 -22.67
C LEU A 144 -7.06 -1.63 -21.90
N VAL A 145 -6.90 -1.54 -20.59
CA VAL A 145 -6.93 -2.67 -19.67
C VAL A 145 -8.27 -2.64 -18.96
N LYS A 146 -8.95 -3.80 -18.90
CA LYS A 146 -10.17 -4.02 -18.15
C LYS A 146 -9.92 -5.18 -17.21
N GLU A 147 -10.06 -4.94 -15.91
CA GLU A 147 -9.75 -5.90 -14.84
C GLU A 147 -10.81 -5.82 -13.74
N ASP A 148 -10.84 -6.83 -12.88
CA ASP A 148 -11.71 -6.92 -11.72
C ASP A 148 -10.96 -7.49 -10.49
N LEU A 149 -9.62 -7.38 -10.52
CA LEU A 149 -8.69 -7.85 -9.51
C LEU A 149 -7.58 -6.85 -9.26
N PHE A 150 -7.02 -6.85 -8.06
CA PHE A 150 -5.85 -6.08 -7.65
C PHE A 150 -5.86 -4.59 -8.00
N PRO A 151 -6.94 -3.82 -7.73
CA PRO A 151 -6.93 -2.39 -8.03
C PRO A 151 -5.76 -1.64 -7.38
N LEU A 152 -5.31 -2.00 -6.16
CA LEU A 152 -4.18 -1.30 -5.55
C LEU A 152 -2.86 -1.57 -6.30
N HIS A 153 -2.66 -2.78 -6.84
CA HIS A 153 -1.48 -3.07 -7.65
C HIS A 153 -1.58 -2.54 -9.08
N TYR A 154 -2.73 -2.68 -9.74
CA TYR A 154 -2.86 -2.41 -11.17
C TYR A 154 -3.25 -0.97 -11.48
N LEU A 155 -3.97 -0.29 -10.58
CA LEU A 155 -4.25 1.14 -10.72
C LEU A 155 -3.18 1.99 -10.04
N ALA A 156 -2.78 1.68 -8.81
CA ALA A 156 -1.96 2.60 -8.02
C ALA A 156 -0.45 2.54 -8.37
N PHE A 157 0.11 1.34 -8.62
CA PHE A 157 1.56 1.21 -8.85
C PHE A 157 2.04 1.81 -10.17
N PRO A 158 1.30 1.72 -11.30
CA PRO A 158 1.73 2.37 -12.53
C PRO A 158 1.85 3.89 -12.41
N GLU A 159 1.11 4.49 -11.48
CA GLU A 159 1.15 5.90 -11.12
C GLU A 159 2.21 6.22 -10.07
N GLY A 160 2.84 5.20 -9.50
CA GLY A 160 3.95 5.34 -8.56
C GLY A 160 3.57 5.24 -7.09
N CYS A 161 2.30 5.01 -6.74
CA CYS A 161 1.88 4.73 -5.37
C CYS A 161 2.19 3.26 -5.03
N ILE A 162 3.45 2.98 -4.68
CA ILE A 162 3.92 1.64 -4.28
C ILE A 162 3.53 1.33 -2.82
N HIS A 163 3.72 0.09 -2.38
CA HIS A 163 3.35 -0.29 -1.01
C HIS A 163 4.38 -1.15 -0.27
N ALA A 164 4.08 -1.41 1.01
CA ALA A 164 4.70 -2.43 1.84
C ALA A 164 3.61 -3.29 2.50
N GLU A 165 3.72 -4.60 2.35
CA GLU A 165 2.85 -5.57 3.00
C GLU A 165 3.55 -6.18 4.20
N ASN A 166 2.78 -6.81 5.11
CA ASN A 166 3.31 -7.41 6.33
C ASN A 166 4.04 -6.42 7.25
N VAL A 167 3.55 -5.19 7.34
CA VAL A 167 4.11 -4.16 8.22
C VAL A 167 3.74 -4.46 9.68
N GLY A 168 4.53 -5.29 10.35
CA GLY A 168 4.40 -5.59 11.78
C GLY A 168 5.53 -4.97 12.62
N GLY A 169 5.96 -5.69 13.65
CA GLY A 169 6.99 -5.22 14.59
C GLY A 169 6.37 -4.37 15.69
N GLU A 170 6.97 -3.22 15.98
CA GLU A 170 6.52 -2.30 17.03
C GLU A 170 5.44 -1.30 16.55
N ILE A 171 4.66 -1.64 15.51
CA ILE A 171 3.63 -0.75 14.94
C ILE A 171 2.62 -0.26 15.99
N ASP A 172 2.24 -1.13 16.94
CA ASP A 172 1.32 -0.81 18.05
C ASP A 172 1.78 0.35 18.93
N LEU A 173 3.08 0.64 18.97
CA LEU A 173 3.65 1.70 19.80
C LEU A 173 3.46 3.10 19.22
N VAL A 174 3.02 3.20 17.95
CA VAL A 174 3.09 4.45 17.17
C VAL A 174 1.78 4.81 16.46
N LEU A 175 0.67 4.18 16.84
CA LEU A 175 -0.64 4.35 16.22
C LEU A 175 -1.19 5.79 16.32
N ASN A 176 -1.90 6.22 15.28
CA ASN A 176 -2.55 7.54 15.14
C ASN A 176 -1.61 8.74 15.30
N ARG A 177 -0.36 8.60 14.85
CA ARG A 177 0.66 9.64 14.96
C ARG A 177 1.19 10.06 13.60
N ARG A 178 1.53 11.34 13.51
CA ARG A 178 2.35 11.91 12.43
C ARG A 178 3.83 11.85 12.79
N CYS A 179 4.65 11.48 11.83
CA CYS A 179 6.11 11.41 11.97
C CYS A 179 6.81 11.37 10.62
N ILE A 180 8.14 11.36 10.62
CA ILE A 180 8.88 10.93 9.44
C ILE A 180 8.84 9.41 9.40
N ILE A 181 8.49 8.84 8.25
CA ILE A 181 8.48 7.40 8.01
C ILE A 181 9.51 7.13 6.92
N GLY A 182 10.34 6.11 7.11
CA GLY A 182 11.36 5.71 6.15
C GLY A 182 11.32 4.22 5.86
N ALA A 183 11.36 3.87 4.57
CA ALA A 183 11.56 2.52 4.08
C ALA A 183 13.00 2.34 3.58
N PHE A 184 13.71 1.33 4.10
CA PHE A 184 15.10 1.02 3.75
C PHE A 184 15.21 -0.39 3.16
N PRO A 185 14.80 -0.59 1.90
CA PRO A 185 14.97 -1.86 1.20
C PRO A 185 16.43 -2.06 0.77
N TRP A 186 16.83 -3.31 0.53
CA TRP A 186 18.07 -3.55 -0.20
C TRP A 186 17.95 -2.98 -1.62
N LYS A 187 18.97 -2.24 -2.05
CA LYS A 187 19.09 -1.66 -3.38
C LYS A 187 19.22 -2.76 -4.46
N PHE A 188 18.10 -3.40 -4.78
CA PHE A 188 18.03 -4.54 -5.69
C PHE A 188 17.78 -4.07 -7.13
N GLU A 189 18.83 -4.08 -7.94
CA GLU A 189 18.76 -3.72 -9.37
C GLU A 189 17.90 -4.73 -10.13
N GLY A 190 16.93 -4.24 -10.91
CA GLY A 190 15.93 -5.06 -11.61
C GLY A 190 14.89 -5.73 -10.71
N GLY A 191 14.94 -5.53 -9.39
CA GLY A 191 13.98 -6.09 -8.45
C GLY A 191 12.64 -5.35 -8.47
N GLU A 192 11.54 -6.09 -8.54
CA GLU A 192 10.18 -5.54 -8.44
C GLU A 192 9.75 -5.29 -6.98
N ALA A 193 10.29 -6.08 -6.05
CA ALA A 193 10.05 -5.97 -4.62
C ALA A 193 11.28 -6.43 -3.83
N CYS A 194 11.37 -6.02 -2.57
CA CYS A 194 12.48 -6.39 -1.69
C CYS A 194 12.03 -6.34 -0.22
N PRO A 195 12.49 -7.27 0.64
CA PRO A 195 12.38 -7.09 2.08
C PRO A 195 12.95 -5.74 2.53
N CYS A 196 12.28 -5.11 3.48
CA CYS A 196 12.54 -3.73 3.85
C CYS A 196 12.52 -3.56 5.37
N ARG A 197 13.42 -2.72 5.90
CA ARG A 197 13.28 -2.19 7.26
C ARG A 197 12.50 -0.88 7.18
N ILE A 198 11.33 -0.83 7.82
CA ILE A 198 10.52 0.38 7.93
C ILE A 198 10.72 0.97 9.33
N ILE A 199 10.92 2.29 9.41
CA ILE A 199 11.22 3.01 10.65
C ILE A 199 10.33 4.25 10.75
N ALA A 200 9.74 4.47 11.92
CA ALA A 200 9.10 5.72 12.30
C ALA A 200 10.06 6.56 13.16
N PHE A 201 10.36 7.78 12.71
CA PHE A 201 11.26 8.71 13.40
C PHE A 201 10.45 9.82 14.08
N PHE A 202 10.61 9.95 15.39
CA PHE A 202 10.03 11.02 16.19
C PHE A 202 11.11 12.00 16.66
N ASP A 203 10.69 13.17 17.13
CA ASP A 203 11.57 14.19 17.71
C ASP A 203 12.67 14.71 16.75
N VAL A 204 12.37 14.75 15.45
CA VAL A 204 13.28 15.20 14.39
C VAL A 204 13.29 16.71 14.15
N GLY A 205 12.56 17.51 14.95
CA GLY A 205 12.39 18.94 14.73
C GLY A 205 11.38 19.25 13.63
N GLU A 206 11.63 20.30 12.82
CA GLU A 206 10.81 20.57 11.63
C GLU A 206 11.02 19.44 10.61
N PRO A 207 9.96 18.72 10.19
CA PRO A 207 10.12 17.54 9.34
C PRO A 207 10.57 17.93 7.93
N SER A 208 11.86 17.80 7.64
CA SER A 208 12.42 17.93 6.29
C SER A 208 13.24 16.70 5.92
N VAL A 209 13.19 16.31 4.64
CA VAL A 209 13.98 15.21 4.09
C VAL A 209 14.71 15.72 2.85
N GLU A 210 16.03 15.67 2.90
CA GLU A 210 16.90 16.10 1.80
C GLU A 210 17.78 14.93 1.35
N GLU A 211 17.77 14.64 0.05
CA GLU A 211 18.72 13.70 -0.55
C GLU A 211 19.91 14.48 -1.11
N LEU A 212 21.03 14.43 -0.40
CA LEU A 212 22.29 15.03 -0.85
C LEU A 212 22.95 14.12 -1.89
N ARG A 213 23.10 14.63 -3.11
CA ARG A 213 23.83 13.94 -4.18
C ARG A 213 25.20 14.59 -4.36
N GLY A 214 26.25 13.77 -4.40
CA GLY A 214 27.60 14.24 -4.73
C GLY A 214 27.65 14.86 -6.14
N PRO A 215 28.63 15.74 -6.42
CA PRO A 215 28.81 16.30 -7.75
C PRO A 215 29.16 15.17 -8.74
N GLY A 216 28.19 14.72 -9.54
CA GLY A 216 28.46 13.68 -10.55
C GLY A 216 27.28 12.90 -11.13
N VAL A 217 26.05 12.99 -10.59
CA VAL A 217 24.90 12.26 -11.16
C VAL A 217 23.79 13.24 -11.51
N GLY A 218 24.00 13.97 -12.62
CA GLY A 218 23.00 14.88 -13.17
C GLY A 218 21.85 14.10 -13.81
N CYS A 219 20.63 14.30 -13.30
CA CYS A 219 19.44 14.12 -14.11
C CYS A 219 19.54 15.06 -15.32
N GLY A 220 19.69 14.49 -16.52
CA GLY A 220 19.61 15.25 -17.75
C GLY A 220 18.28 16.01 -17.79
N LYS A 221 18.34 17.33 -17.94
CA LYS A 221 17.15 18.13 -18.25
C LYS A 221 16.56 17.60 -19.58
N PRO A 222 15.25 17.38 -19.69
CA PRO A 222 14.64 16.99 -20.95
C PRO A 222 14.63 18.22 -21.87
N GLY A 223 15.64 18.34 -22.73
CA GLY A 223 15.68 19.47 -23.66
C GLY A 223 17.04 19.80 -24.26
N ASP A 224 17.89 18.82 -24.57
CA ASP A 224 18.91 19.05 -25.59
C ASP A 224 19.31 17.76 -26.31
N ARG A 225 18.54 17.42 -27.35
CA ARG A 225 19.06 16.63 -28.48
C ARG A 225 19.03 17.53 -29.70
N ARG A 226 20.11 18.29 -29.89
CA ARG A 226 20.55 18.75 -31.21
C ARG A 226 22.00 18.34 -31.43
N ARG A 227 22.19 17.23 -32.15
CA ARG A 227 22.99 17.10 -33.38
C ARG A 227 22.98 15.64 -33.83
#